data_AF-A0A534ND10-F1
#
_entry.id   AF-A0A534ND10-F1
#
_cell.length_a   1.000
_cell.length_b   1.000
_cell.length_c   1.000
_cell.angle_alpha   90.00
_cell.angle_beta   90.00
_cell.angle_gamma   90.00
#
_symmetry.space_group_name_H-M   'P 1'
#
loop_
_entity.id
_entity.type
_entity.pdbx_description
1 polymer ?
#
loop_
_entity_poly.entity_id
_entity_poly.type
_entity_poly.pdbx_seq_one_letter_code
_entity_poly.pdbx_strand_id
1 'polypeptide(L)'
;MSSRAIFPLRLQTSHNDSRRKRCTRRLMSSKFSIVLSLLVLCLSLSGLRAAAWAHAYPTTVTPADGPTVSESPGQVRIQFTEGVELEFSRIVAKSSAGGAVSQGKVQRISPDTL
;
A
#
# COMPACT_ATOMS: atom_id res chain seq x y z
N MET A 1 -17.54 -50.97 -50.09
CA MET A 1 -18.59 -50.55 -51.04
C MET A 1 -19.77 -50.03 -50.22
N SER A 2 -19.99 -48.72 -50.17
CA SER A 2 -21.19 -48.10 -49.61
C SER A 2 -21.53 -46.84 -50.39
N SER A 3 -22.82 -46.58 -50.50
CA SER A 3 -23.52 -45.95 -51.62
C SER A 3 -23.63 -44.43 -51.58
N ARG A 4 -23.57 -43.85 -52.79
CA ARG A 4 -24.22 -42.65 -53.37
C ARG A 4 -25.15 -41.77 -52.50
N ALA A 5 -24.95 -40.45 -52.59
CA ALA A 5 -25.95 -39.39 -52.91
C ALA A 5 -25.20 -38.03 -52.96
N ILE A 6 -24.94 -37.39 -54.10
CA ILE A 6 -25.79 -36.46 -54.88
C ILE A 6 -26.76 -35.63 -54.04
N PHE A 7 -26.37 -34.39 -53.72
CA PHE A 7 -27.27 -33.24 -53.54
C PHE A 7 -26.46 -31.94 -53.77
N PRO A 8 -26.70 -31.19 -54.86
CA PRO A 8 -26.13 -29.86 -55.07
C PRO A 8 -27.17 -28.79 -54.72
N LEU A 9 -26.91 -28.04 -53.66
CA LEU A 9 -27.57 -26.81 -53.25
C LEU A 9 -26.48 -26.03 -52.50
N ARG A 10 -26.29 -24.73 -52.58
CA ARG A 10 -26.93 -23.61 -53.26
C ARG A 10 -25.98 -22.44 -52.93
N LEU A 11 -25.86 -21.51 -53.86
CA LEU A 11 -25.33 -20.14 -53.75
C LEU A 11 -24.54 -19.76 -52.47
N GLN A 12 -23.36 -19.16 -52.66
CA GLN A 12 -23.25 -17.70 -52.64
C GLN A 12 -21.80 -17.30 -52.94
N THR A 13 -21.61 -16.68 -54.10
CA THR A 13 -20.43 -15.86 -54.40
C THR A 13 -20.45 -14.65 -53.47
N SER A 14 -19.67 -14.70 -52.39
CA SER A 14 -19.43 -13.53 -51.54
C SER A 14 -18.16 -12.83 -52.00
N HIS A 15 -18.35 -11.78 -52.78
CA HIS A 15 -17.32 -10.87 -53.28
C HIS A 15 -16.79 -10.03 -52.11
N ASN A 16 -15.79 -10.54 -51.41
CA ASN A 16 -15.13 -9.80 -50.33
C ASN A 16 -14.03 -8.90 -50.93
N ASP A 17 -14.46 -7.75 -51.43
CA ASP A 17 -13.58 -6.66 -51.84
C ASP A 17 -13.57 -5.62 -50.74
N SER A 18 -12.43 -5.51 -50.05
CA SER A 18 -12.04 -4.30 -49.33
C SER A 18 -10.56 -4.34 -48.99
N ARG A 19 -9.71 -4.28 -50.02
CA ARG A 19 -8.37 -3.73 -49.85
C ARG A 19 -8.48 -2.23 -49.58
N ARG A 20 -8.54 -1.84 -48.30
CA ARG A 20 -8.21 -0.47 -47.89
C ARG A 20 -6.85 -0.45 -47.20
N LYS A 21 -5.82 -0.30 -48.04
CA LYS A 21 -4.52 0.23 -47.63
C LYS A 21 -4.74 1.62 -47.05
N ARG A 22 -4.86 1.76 -45.73
CA ARG A 22 -4.66 3.06 -45.09
C ARG A 22 -3.17 3.36 -45.08
N CYS A 23 -2.73 3.92 -46.19
CA CYS A 23 -1.47 4.62 -46.33
C CYS A 23 -1.44 5.78 -45.32
N THR A 24 -0.66 5.61 -44.26
CA THR A 24 0.23 6.63 -43.69
C THR A 24 -0.34 7.86 -42.98
N ARG A 25 0.52 8.35 -42.08
CA ARG A 25 0.56 9.69 -41.49
C ARG A 25 -0.34 9.95 -40.28
N ARG A 26 0.14 9.53 -39.12
CA ARG A 26 0.27 10.48 -37.99
C ARG A 26 1.75 10.75 -37.72
N LEU A 27 2.44 11.31 -38.70
CA LEU A 27 3.62 12.13 -38.46
C LEU A 27 3.11 13.54 -38.16
N MET A 28 2.58 13.76 -36.96
CA MET A 28 2.56 15.09 -36.35
C MET A 28 2.74 14.93 -34.84
N SER A 29 3.89 15.41 -34.37
CA SER A 29 4.26 15.71 -32.98
C SER A 29 4.65 14.56 -32.03
N SER A 30 5.75 13.86 -32.38
CA SER A 30 6.47 12.95 -31.45
C SER A 30 6.77 13.61 -30.08
N LYS A 31 7.11 14.91 -30.08
CA LYS A 31 7.31 15.71 -28.86
C LYS A 31 6.02 15.85 -28.04
N PHE A 32 4.86 15.99 -28.68
CA PHE A 32 3.57 16.14 -27.99
C PHE A 32 3.10 14.82 -27.38
N SER A 33 3.42 13.69 -28.04
CA SER A 33 3.18 12.35 -27.48
C SER A 33 4.04 12.07 -26.23
N ILE A 34 5.30 12.51 -26.24
CA ILE A 34 6.19 12.41 -25.08
C ILE A 34 5.71 13.34 -23.96
N VAL A 35 5.38 14.59 -24.28
CA VAL A 35 4.86 15.55 -23.29
C VAL A 35 3.55 15.06 -22.67
N LEU A 36 2.64 14.49 -23.46
CA LEU A 36 1.38 13.93 -22.96
C LEU A 36 1.62 12.70 -22.08
N SER A 37 2.54 11.80 -22.46
CA SER A 37 2.90 10.66 -21.61
C SER A 37 3.54 11.09 -20.29
N LEU A 38 4.44 12.07 -20.32
CA LEU A 38 5.05 12.62 -19.11
C LEU A 38 4.02 13.33 -18.23
N LEU A 39 3.09 14.07 -18.82
CA LEU A 39 1.99 14.71 -18.08
C LEU A 39 1.11 13.67 -17.38
N VAL A 40 0.72 12.61 -18.08
CA VAL A 40 -0.09 11.51 -17.51
C VAL A 40 0.68 10.78 -16.40
N LEU A 41 1.98 10.52 -16.59
CA LEU A 41 2.84 9.89 -15.58
C LEU A 41 2.98 10.78 -14.32
N CYS A 42 3.21 12.09 -14.50
CA CYS A 42 3.30 13.03 -13.39
C CYS A 42 1.98 13.14 -12.62
N LEU A 43 0.84 13.17 -13.32
CA LEU A 43 -0.48 13.19 -12.67
C LEU A 43 -0.75 11.91 -11.87
N SER A 44 -0.34 10.75 -12.38
CA SER A 44 -0.54 9.47 -11.68
C SER A 44 0.37 9.30 -10.46
N LEU A 45 1.58 9.85 -10.47
CA LEU A 45 2.45 9.88 -9.27
C LEU A 45 1.97 10.86 -8.18
N SER A 46 1.24 11.91 -8.55
CA SER A 46 0.80 12.95 -7.62
C SER A 46 -0.32 12.50 -6.67
N GLY A 47 -1.05 11.43 -7.02
CA GLY A 47 -2.21 10.93 -6.27
C GLY A 47 -1.88 10.00 -5.10
N LEU A 48 -0.66 9.44 -5.04
CA LEU A 48 -0.24 8.55 -3.95
C LEU A 48 0.48 9.35 -2.84
N ARG A 49 -0.21 10.34 -2.26
CA ARG A 49 0.21 10.85 -0.94
C ARG A 49 -0.46 10.01 0.14
N ALA A 50 -0.04 8.75 0.25
CA ALA A 50 -0.24 8.05 1.51
C ALA A 50 0.55 8.85 2.57
N ALA A 51 -0.13 9.31 3.63
CA ALA A 51 0.56 9.88 4.77
C ALA A 51 1.44 8.78 5.36
N ALA A 52 2.72 8.77 4.99
CA ALA A 52 3.69 7.90 5.61
C ALA A 52 4.00 8.47 7.00
N TRP A 53 3.15 8.16 7.97
CA TRP A 53 3.49 8.33 9.38
C TRP A 53 4.57 7.28 9.71
N ALA A 54 5.81 7.63 9.38
CA ALA A 54 6.95 6.71 9.43
C ALA A 54 7.43 6.42 10.86
N HIS A 55 6.88 7.11 11.87
CA HIS A 55 7.36 7.03 13.24
C HIS A 55 6.20 6.85 14.21
N ALA A 56 6.33 5.85 15.08
CA ALA A 56 5.47 5.61 16.24
C ALA A 56 5.66 6.68 17.31
N TYR A 57 4.64 7.50 17.54
CA TYR A 57 4.63 8.50 18.61
C TYR A 57 3.74 8.05 19.77
N PRO A 58 4.17 8.26 21.03
CA PRO A 58 3.32 7.97 22.17
C PRO A 58 2.12 8.93 22.21
N THR A 59 0.91 8.38 22.30
CA THR A 59 -0.34 9.13 22.43
C THR A 59 -0.79 9.22 23.88
N THR A 60 -0.61 8.14 24.64
CA THR A 60 -0.93 8.08 26.08
C THR A 60 0.15 7.32 26.83
N VAL A 61 0.49 7.81 28.03
CA VAL A 61 1.45 7.19 28.94
C VAL A 61 0.78 7.07 30.32
N THR A 62 0.90 5.92 30.95
CA THR A 62 0.41 5.69 32.31
C THR A 62 1.48 4.96 33.13
N PRO A 63 1.93 5.53 34.27
CA PRO A 63 1.57 6.84 34.82
C PRO A 63 1.89 7.99 33.86
N ALA A 64 1.15 9.11 33.96
CA ALA A 64 1.44 10.28 33.13
C ALA A 64 2.85 10.84 33.45
N ASP A 65 3.39 11.65 32.54
CA ASP A 65 4.71 12.28 32.73
C ASP A 65 4.63 13.43 33.73
N GLY A 66 5.50 13.41 34.74
CA GLY A 66 5.63 14.49 35.74
C GLY A 66 4.93 14.33 37.10
N PRO A 67 3.75 13.69 37.26
CA PRO A 67 3.15 13.51 38.57
C PRO A 67 3.90 12.48 39.41
N THR A 68 3.96 12.76 40.71
CA THR A 68 4.31 11.74 41.71
C THR A 68 3.09 10.88 41.97
N VAL A 69 3.25 9.57 41.85
CA VAL A 69 2.22 8.59 42.20
C VAL A 69 2.39 8.17 43.66
N SER A 70 1.28 8.03 44.39
CA SER A 70 1.30 7.66 45.81
C SER A 70 1.75 6.22 46.06
N GLU A 71 1.60 5.35 45.05
CA GLU A 71 1.96 3.94 45.12
C GLU A 71 2.82 3.56 43.91
N SER A 72 3.67 2.54 44.10
CA SER A 72 4.49 2.02 43.01
C SER A 72 3.61 1.32 41.97
N PRO A 73 3.65 1.72 40.69
CA PRO A 73 2.81 1.13 39.66
C PRO A 73 3.32 -0.28 39.32
N GLY A 74 2.41 -1.26 39.29
CA GLY A 74 2.75 -2.63 38.88
C GLY A 74 3.11 -2.77 37.40
N GLN A 75 2.74 -1.80 36.57
CA GLN A 75 3.06 -1.77 35.14
C GLN A 75 3.15 -0.33 34.62
N VAL A 76 3.90 -0.15 33.53
CA VAL A 76 3.88 1.07 32.72
C VAL A 76 3.20 0.76 31.40
N ARG A 77 2.29 1.64 30.97
CA ARG A 77 1.56 1.53 29.71
C ARG A 77 1.91 2.70 28.81
N ILE A 78 2.27 2.40 27.57
CA ILE A 78 2.52 3.39 26.52
C ILE A 78 1.68 2.97 25.32
N GLN A 79 0.81 3.86 24.85
CA GLN A 79 0.07 3.70 23.61
C GLN A 79 0.74 4.53 22.53
N PHE A 80 0.85 3.98 21.32
CA PHE A 80 1.46 4.63 20.17
C PHE A 80 0.42 4.96 19.09
N THR A 81 0.75 5.91 18.21
CA THR A 81 -0.02 6.27 17.03
C THR A 81 -0.10 5.14 16.01
N GLU A 82 0.92 4.27 15.95
CA GLU A 82 1.02 3.12 15.05
C GLU A 82 1.40 1.85 15.81
N GLY A 83 1.29 0.69 15.15
CA GLY A 83 1.75 -0.59 15.68
C GLY A 83 3.27 -0.61 15.89
N VAL A 84 3.69 -1.12 17.04
CA VAL A 84 5.11 -1.28 17.42
C VAL A 84 5.43 -2.76 17.53
N GLU A 85 6.50 -3.20 16.87
CA GLU A 85 6.96 -4.59 16.94
C GLU A 85 7.66 -4.86 18.27
N LEU A 86 7.16 -5.82 19.05
CA LEU A 86 7.61 -6.05 20.42
C LEU A 86 9.00 -6.65 20.48
N GLU A 87 9.33 -7.56 19.57
CA GLU A 87 10.62 -8.25 19.54
C GLU A 87 11.79 -7.31 19.26
N PHE A 88 11.52 -6.15 18.64
CA PHE A 88 12.50 -5.11 18.35
C PHE A 88 12.40 -3.90 19.29
N SER A 89 11.55 -3.96 20.32
CA SER A 89 11.28 -2.84 21.22
C SER A 89 11.74 -3.12 22.64
N ARG A 90 12.18 -2.07 23.33
CA ARG A 90 12.63 -2.16 24.72
C ARG A 90 12.15 -0.95 25.52
N ILE A 91 11.61 -1.22 26.70
CA ILE A 91 11.29 -0.20 27.71
C ILE A 91 12.26 -0.40 28.88
N VAL A 92 12.94 0.67 29.30
CA VAL A 92 13.85 0.64 30.45
C VAL A 92 13.36 1.65 31.47
N ALA A 93 12.91 1.17 32.62
CA ALA A 93 12.64 2.03 33.77
C ALA A 93 13.95 2.25 34.54
N LYS A 94 14.23 3.50 34.91
CA LYS A 94 15.42 3.86 35.70
C LYS A 94 15.00 4.52 37.01
N SER A 95 15.76 4.24 38.06
CA SER A 95 15.66 5.00 39.31
C SER A 95 16.27 6.40 39.17
N SER A 96 16.05 7.26 40.15
CA SER A 96 16.71 8.57 40.25
C SER A 96 18.24 8.47 40.30
N ALA A 97 18.79 7.34 40.77
CA ALA A 97 20.22 7.05 40.76
C ALA A 97 20.73 6.55 39.39
N GLY A 98 19.87 6.44 38.37
CA GLY A 98 20.22 6.02 37.01
C GLY A 98 20.28 4.50 36.79
N GLY A 99 20.22 3.70 37.85
CA GLY A 99 20.16 2.24 37.76
C GLY A 99 18.84 1.75 37.16
N ALA A 100 18.91 0.73 36.29
CA ALA A 100 17.72 0.11 35.71
C ALA A 100 16.91 -0.64 36.77
N VAL A 101 15.60 -0.40 36.82
CA VAL A 101 14.65 -1.01 37.76
C VAL A 101 13.60 -1.89 37.06
N SER A 102 13.55 -1.89 35.72
CA SER A 102 12.61 -2.73 34.98
C SER A 102 13.06 -4.20 34.99
N GLN A 103 12.20 -5.08 35.52
CA GLN A 103 12.40 -6.54 35.49
C GLN A 103 11.27 -7.30 34.76
N GLY A 104 10.28 -6.59 34.21
CA GLY A 104 9.11 -7.19 33.56
C GLY A 104 9.29 -7.45 32.06
N LYS A 105 8.58 -8.45 31.53
CA LYS A 105 8.47 -8.71 30.08
C LYS A 105 7.57 -7.66 29.44
N VAL A 106 8.00 -7.09 28.31
CA VAL A 106 7.16 -6.21 27.49
C VAL A 106 6.07 -7.04 26.81
N GLN A 107 4.83 -6.57 26.85
CA GLN A 107 3.67 -7.28 26.31
C GLN A 107 2.71 -6.30 25.62
N ARG A 108 2.09 -6.75 24.53
CA ARG A 108 0.98 -6.02 23.88
C ARG A 108 -0.30 -6.34 24.64
N ILE A 109 -0.97 -5.29 25.11
CA ILE A 109 -2.16 -5.38 25.96
C ILE A 109 -3.47 -5.11 25.20
N SER A 110 -3.37 -4.51 24.02
CA SER A 110 -4.49 -4.20 23.13
C SER A 110 -4.06 -4.46 21.69
N PRO A 111 -4.98 -4.87 20.79
CA PRO A 111 -4.69 -4.98 19.37
C PRO A 111 -4.38 -3.62 18.75
N ASP A 112 -3.58 -3.63 17.69
CA ASP A 112 -3.25 -2.43 16.93
C ASP A 112 -4.53 -1.90 16.28
N THR A 113 -4.92 -0.67 16.62
CA THR A 113 -6.12 -0.02 16.06
C THR A 113 -5.68 0.79 14.85
N LEU A 114 -6.17 0.41 13.65
CA LEU A 114 -5.95 1.14 12.40
C LEU A 114 -7.00 2.24 12.21
#